data_AF-A0A1M5NUH9-F1
#
_entry.id   AF-A0A1M5NUH9-F1
#
_cell.length_a   1.000
_cell.length_b   1.000
_cell.length_c   1.000
_cell.angle_alpha   90.00
_cell.angle_beta   90.00
_cell.angle_gamma   90.00
#
_symmetry.space_group_name_H-M   'P 1'
#
loop_
_entity.id
_entity.type
_entity.pdbx_description
1 polymer ?
#
loop_
_entity_poly.entity_id
_entity_poly.type
_entity_poly.pdbx_seq_one_letter_code
_entity_poly.pdbx_strand_id
1 'polypeptide(L)' 'MKKLISSLLGLILMALSLSANAQTDVPMADGLRSEGKIYVVVAIILIVLAGLITYLFLMDRKVKKLEDLLADKNHSTK' A
#
# COMPACT_ATOMS: atom_id res chain seq x y z
N MET A 1 6.23 -21.17 -27.45
CA MET A 1 5.04 -20.50 -26.87
C MET A 1 4.10 -21.47 -26.14
N LYS A 2 3.71 -22.61 -26.72
CA LYS A 2 2.80 -23.61 -26.11
C LYS A 2 3.28 -24.15 -24.75
N LYS A 3 4.59 -24.38 -24.61
CA LYS A 3 5.23 -24.88 -23.37
C LYS A 3 5.25 -23.82 -22.24
N LEU A 4 5.39 -22.55 -22.59
CA LEU A 4 5.34 -21.43 -21.63
C LEU A 4 3.90 -21.21 -21.15
N ILE A 5 2.92 -21.30 -22.05
CA ILE A 5 1.49 -21.21 -21.70
C ILE A 5 1.09 -22.36 -20.78
N SER A 6 1.54 -23.59 -21.07
CA SER A 6 1.29 -24.76 -20.22
C SER A 6 1.96 -24.63 -18.84
N SER A 7 3.16 -24.06 -18.77
CA SER A 7 3.85 -23.81 -17.49
C SER A 7 3.17 -22.71 -16.68
N LEU A 8 2.69 -21.65 -17.33
CA LEU A 8 1.97 -20.55 -16.68
C LEU A 8 0.59 -20.99 -16.16
N LEU A 9 -0.10 -21.85 -16.93
CA LEU A 9 -1.36 -22.46 -16.52
C LEU A 9 -1.19 -23.40 -15.32
N GLY A 10 -0.12 -24.18 -15.29
CA GLY A 10 0.24 -25.02 -14.14
C GLY A 10 0.56 -24.20 -12.89
N LEU A 11 1.27 -23.08 -13.04
CA LEU A 11 1.56 -22.15 -11.94
C LEU A 11 0.28 -21.51 -11.37
N ILE A 12 -0.66 -21.13 -12.23
CA ILE A 12 -1.98 -20.61 -11.85
C ILE A 12 -2.82 -21.66 -11.12
N LEU A 13 -2.86 -22.91 -11.63
CA LEU A 13 -3.60 -24.00 -10.97
C LEU A 13 -3.03 -24.33 -9.59
N MET A 14 -1.69 -24.30 -9.46
CA MET A 14 -1.02 -24.51 -8.19
C MET A 14 -1.33 -23.37 -7.21
N ALA A 15 -1.30 -22.11 -7.65
CA ALA A 15 -1.69 -20.96 -6.83
C ALA A 15 -3.16 -21.04 -6.37
N LEU A 16 -4.10 -21.45 -7.23
CA LEU A 16 -5.51 -21.67 -6.85
C LEU A 16 -5.66 -22.81 -5.82
N SER A 17 -4.86 -23.86 -5.93
CA SER A 17 -4.89 -25.00 -4.99
C SER A 17 -4.39 -24.60 -3.59
N LEU A 18 -3.41 -23.68 -3.51
CA LEU A 18 -2.95 -23.12 -2.24
C LEU A 18 -4.05 -22.27 -1.58
N SER A 19 -4.84 -21.52 -2.36
CA SER A 19 -5.98 -20.74 -1.84
C SER A 19 -7.11 -21.63 -1.31
N ALA A 20 -7.36 -22.78 -1.93
CA ALA A 20 -8.38 -23.73 -1.49
C ALA A 20 -8.05 -24.40 -0.14
N ASN A 21 -6.76 -24.65 0.15
CA ASN A 21 -6.31 -25.19 1.44
C ASN A 21 -6.25 -24.13 2.55
N ALA A 22 -6.41 -22.85 2.23
CA ALA A 22 -6.56 -21.77 3.21
C ALA A 22 -8.01 -21.59 3.69
N GLN A 23 -8.94 -22.41 3.20
CA GLN A 23 -10.36 -22.43 3.56
C GLN A 23 -10.68 -23.45 4.66
N THR A 24 -9.68 -23.90 5.42
CA THR A 24 -9.94 -24.53 6.72
C THR A 24 -10.50 -23.44 7.63
N ASP A 25 -11.78 -23.57 7.98
CA ASP A 25 -12.46 -22.73 8.96
C ASP A 25 -11.59 -22.63 10.23
N VAL A 26 -10.82 -21.55 10.35
CA VAL A 26 -10.10 -21.24 11.58
C VAL A 26 -11.16 -20.65 12.51
N PRO A 27 -11.60 -21.37 13.57
CA PRO A 27 -12.71 -20.90 14.42
C PRO A 27 -12.43 -19.56 15.11
N MET A 28 -11.16 -19.14 15.18
CA MET A 28 -10.74 -17.84 15.72
C MET A 28 -10.75 -16.70 14.69
N ALA A 29 -10.82 -17.00 13.38
CA ALA A 29 -10.87 -15.99 12.33
C ALA A 29 -12.31 -15.49 12.08
N ASP A 30 -13.31 -16.35 12.28
CA ASP A 30 -14.71 -15.99 12.09
C ASP A 30 -15.24 -15.01 13.14
N GLY A 31 -14.76 -15.07 14.38
CA GLY A 31 -15.14 -14.10 15.42
C GLY A 31 -14.65 -12.67 15.15
N LEU A 32 -13.48 -12.52 14.52
CA LEU A 32 -12.95 -11.21 14.14
C LEU A 32 -13.58 -10.68 12.83
N ARG A 33 -14.02 -11.59 11.94
CA ARG A 33 -14.74 -11.25 10.69
C ARG A 33 -16.21 -10.91 10.95
N SER A 34 -16.88 -11.63 11.86
CA SER A 34 -18.31 -11.47 12.16
C SER A 34 -18.64 -10.16 12.88
N GLU A 35 -17.71 -9.62 13.69
CA GLU A 35 -17.94 -8.39 14.45
C GLU A 35 -17.56 -7.10 13.69
N GLY A 36 -17.11 -7.19 12.44
CA GLY A 36 -16.76 -6.01 11.63
C GLY A 36 -15.52 -5.23 12.11
N LYS A 37 -14.87 -5.65 13.20
CA LYS A 37 -13.72 -4.98 13.81
C LYS A 37 -12.51 -4.88 12.88
N ILE A 38 -12.34 -5.84 11.96
CA ILE A 38 -11.26 -5.80 10.96
C ILE A 38 -11.38 -4.57 10.05
N TYR A 39 -12.59 -4.17 9.67
CA TYR A 39 -12.79 -3.01 8.79
C TYR A 39 -12.39 -1.70 9.48
N VAL A 40 -12.67 -1.57 10.77
CA VAL A 40 -12.28 -0.38 11.55
C VAL A 40 -10.75 -0.29 11.64
N VAL A 41 -10.07 -1.40 11.92
CA VAL A 41 -8.60 -1.43 12.00
C VAL A 41 -7.99 -1.10 10.63
N VAL A 42 -8.50 -1.69 9.54
CA VAL A 42 -8.04 -1.38 8.18
C VAL A 42 -8.27 0.08 7.84
N ALA A 43 -9.43 0.66 8.19
CA ALA A 43 -9.70 2.08 7.97
C ALA A 43 -8.73 2.98 8.73
N ILE A 44 -8.40 2.66 9.98
CA ILE A 44 -7.41 3.42 10.78
C ILE A 44 -6.03 3.33 10.12
N ILE A 45 -5.61 2.14 9.69
CA ILE A 45 -4.32 1.95 9.02
C ILE A 45 -4.26 2.78 7.74
N LEU A 46 -5.33 2.77 6.93
CA LEU A 46 -5.41 3.58 5.71
C LEU A 46 -5.35 5.08 6.00
N ILE A 47 -6.00 5.56 7.06
CA ILE A 47 -5.94 6.96 7.48
C ILE A 47 -4.51 7.34 7.88
N VAL A 48 -3.82 6.51 8.67
CA VAL A 48 -2.43 6.77 9.07
C VAL A 48 -1.51 6.80 7.85
N LEU A 49 -1.67 5.86 6.92
CA LEU A 49 -0.90 5.80 5.68
C LEU A 49 -1.14 7.03 4.79
N ALA A 50 -2.40 7.39 4.57
CA ALA A 50 -2.77 8.58 3.81
C ALA A 50 -2.25 9.86 4.47
N GLY A 51 -2.33 9.94 5.81
CA GLY A 51 -1.78 11.05 6.60
C GLY A 51 -0.26 11.17 6.43
N LEU A 52 0.47 10.06 6.50
CA LEU A 52 1.92 10.05 6.31
C LEU A 52 2.33 10.50 4.91
N ILE A 53 1.68 9.96 3.87
CA ILE A 53 1.95 10.33 2.47
C ILE A 53 1.66 11.82 2.23
N THR A 54 0.51 12.29 2.71
CA THR A 54 0.10 13.69 2.58
C THR A 54 1.07 14.61 3.31
N TYR A 55 1.46 14.25 4.54
CA TYR A 55 2.41 15.00 5.34
C TYR A 55 3.76 15.13 4.63
N LEU A 56 4.30 14.04 4.10
CA LEU A 56 5.55 14.03 3.37
C LEU A 56 5.48 14.95 2.15
N PHE A 57 4.43 14.82 1.34
CA PHE A 57 4.24 15.66 0.14
C PHE A 57 4.13 17.15 0.47
N LEU A 58 3.42 17.51 1.55
CA LEU A 58 3.34 18.88 2.02
C LEU A 58 4.72 19.40 2.46
N MET A 59 5.52 18.55 3.08
CA MET A 59 6.82 18.95 3.59
C MET A 59 7.84 19.15 2.47
N ASP A 60 7.88 18.24 1.49
CA ASP A 60 8.65 18.41 0.26
C ASP A 60 8.35 19.75 -0.44
N ARG A 61 7.07 20.09 -0.58
CA ARG A 61 6.67 21.38 -1.19
C ARG A 61 7.18 22.59 -0.41
N LYS A 62 7.17 22.54 0.92
CA LYS A 62 7.65 23.63 1.76
C LYS A 62 9.15 23.80 1.64
N VAL A 63 9.89 22.69 1.65
CA VAL A 63 11.35 22.69 1.48
C VAL A 63 11.72 23.26 0.11
N LYS A 64 11.09 22.79 -0.97
CA LYS A 64 11.35 23.30 -2.31
C LYS A 64 11.09 24.81 -2.43
N LYS A 65 10.00 25.30 -1.83
CA LYS A 65 9.69 26.74 -1.81
C LYS A 65 10.78 27.55 -1.08
N LEU A 66 11.33 27.01 0.02
CA LEU A 66 12.43 27.65 0.74
C LEU A 66 13.70 27.68 -0.11
N GLU A 67 14.00 26.61 -0.84
CA GLU A 67 15.13 26.55 -1.77
C GLU A 67 15.01 27.59 -2.90
N ASP A 68 13.83 27.68 -3.53
CA ASP A 68 13.57 28.65 -4.59
C ASP A 68 13.73 30.11 -4.10
N LEU A 69 13.22 30.43 -2.91
CA LEU A 69 13.35 31.76 -2.30
C LEU A 69 14.80 32.12 -1.97
N LEU A 70 15.61 31.16 -1.56
CA LEU A 70 17.04 31.36 -1.29
C LEU A 70 17.84 31.56 -2.58
N ALA A 71 17.48 30.85 -3.65
CA ALA A 71 18.13 30.98 -4.96
C ALA A 71 17.93 32.38 -5.56
N ASP A 72 16.71 32.93 -5.48
CA ASP A 72 16.37 34.26 -5.99
C ASP A 72 17.13 35.38 -5.22
N LYS A 73 17.20 35.26 -3.89
CA LYS A 73 17.90 36.24 -3.04
C LYS A 73 19.39 36.34 -3.35
N ASN A 74 20.06 35.21 -3.61
CA ASN A 74 21.49 35.18 -3.95
C ASN A 74 21.79 35.86 -5.30
N HIS A 75 20.83 35.84 -6.23
CA HIS A 75 20.97 36.48 -7.53
C HIS A 75 20.79 38.00 -7.48
N SER A 76 20.07 38.53 -6.47
CA SER A 76 19.86 39.98 -6.29
C SER A 76 20.98 40.68 -5.51
N THR A 77 21.89 39.93 -4.85
CA THR A 77 23.01 40.48 -4.06
C THR A 77 24.35 40.54 -4.81
N LYS A 78 24.40 40.09 -6.07
CA LYS A 78 25.54 40.24 -6.98
C LYS A 78 25.28 41.36 -7.97
#